data_AF-A0A6B3GGG0-F1
#
_entry.id   AF-A0A6B3GGG0-F1
#
_cell.length_a   1.000
_cell.length_b   1.000
_cell.length_c   1.000
_cell.angle_alpha   90.00
_cell.angle_beta   90.00
_cell.angle_gamma   90.00
#
_symmetry.space_group_name_H-M   'P 1'
#
loop_
_entity.id
_entity.type
_entity.pdbx_description
1 polymer ?
#
loop_
_entity_poly.entity_id
_entity_poly.type
_entity_poly.pdbx_seq_one_letter_code
_entity_poly.pdbx_strand_id
1 'polypeptide(L)'
;DRFTEVRDLGTRFARDTGFDLARFWRERAEEFARSLLREEVRLRLSPAGARRLPGATDPRAAREALAAAGWRDGSARWVEDVVLPVESLEVAYEQLLGLGPEAEVVAPPELRDRMREAARRMAGLYG
;
A
#
# COMPACT_ATOMS: atom_id res chain seq x y z
N ASP A 1 6.98 23.99 1.99
CA ASP A 1 6.54 25.07 1.08
C ASP A 1 7.09 24.83 -0.31
N ARG A 2 6.26 24.76 -1.36
CA ARG A 2 6.69 24.29 -2.70
C ARG A 2 6.84 25.38 -3.78
N PHE A 3 6.57 26.65 -3.46
CA PHE A 3 6.80 27.77 -4.38
C PHE A 3 7.62 28.87 -3.70
N THR A 4 8.66 29.37 -4.38
CA THR A 4 9.59 30.38 -3.84
C THR A 4 9.48 31.75 -4.51
N GLU A 5 8.97 31.82 -5.75
CA GLU A 5 8.67 33.06 -6.47
C GLU A 5 7.55 32.79 -7.49
N VAL A 6 6.74 33.81 -7.79
CA VAL A 6 5.76 33.81 -8.89
C VAL A 6 5.93 35.10 -9.68
N ARG A 7 5.93 35.02 -11.02
CA ARG A 7 6.02 36.17 -11.92
C ARG A 7 4.88 36.16 -12.93
N ASP A 8 4.15 37.27 -13.02
CA ASP A 8 3.15 37.48 -14.07
C ASP A 8 3.85 37.76 -15.41
N LEU A 9 3.44 37.03 -16.45
CA LEU A 9 3.98 37.17 -17.80
C LEU A 9 3.19 38.19 -18.64
N GLY A 10 2.08 38.73 -18.13
CA GLY A 10 1.25 39.72 -18.83
C GLY A 10 0.56 39.19 -20.10
N THR A 11 0.61 37.87 -20.34
CA THR A 11 0.02 37.20 -21.50
C THR A 11 -1.10 36.27 -21.07
N ARG A 12 -2.05 36.03 -21.98
CA ARG A 12 -3.16 35.09 -21.77
C ARG A 12 -2.93 33.84 -22.60
N PHE A 13 -3.40 32.69 -22.10
CA PHE A 13 -3.47 31.45 -22.87
C PHE A 13 -4.93 31.05 -23.09
N ALA A 14 -5.20 30.38 -24.21
CA ALA A 14 -6.48 29.72 -24.42
C ALA A 14 -6.41 28.33 -23.77
N ARG A 15 -7.44 27.99 -22.99
CA ARG A 15 -7.58 26.64 -22.46
C ARG A 15 -7.85 25.67 -23.62
N ASP A 16 -7.08 24.59 -23.68
CA ASP A 16 -7.38 23.48 -24.58
C ASP A 16 -8.70 22.83 -24.14
N THR A 17 -9.70 22.86 -25.03
CA THR A 17 -11.04 22.30 -24.78
C THR A 17 -11.06 20.77 -24.85
N GLY A 18 -10.06 20.14 -25.48
CA GLY A 18 -9.87 18.70 -25.49
C GLY A 18 -9.17 18.17 -24.22
N PHE A 19 -8.61 19.06 -23.39
CA PHE A 19 -7.90 18.66 -22.19
C PHE A 19 -8.85 18.28 -21.04
N ASP A 20 -9.00 16.96 -20.85
CA ASP A 20 -9.67 16.39 -19.69
C ASP A 20 -8.74 16.38 -18.47
N LEU A 21 -8.83 17.45 -17.69
CA LEU A 21 -8.09 17.63 -16.45
C LEU A 21 -8.33 16.48 -15.45
N ALA A 22 -9.56 15.97 -15.35
CA ALA A 22 -9.90 14.94 -14.38
C ALA A 22 -9.25 13.61 -14.75
N ARG A 23 -9.30 13.24 -16.04
CA ARG A 23 -8.59 12.05 -16.55
C ARG A 23 -7.08 12.18 -16.39
N PHE A 24 -6.52 13.30 -16.80
CA PHE A 24 -5.08 13.55 -16.69
C PHE A 24 -4.60 13.40 -15.25
N TRP A 25 -5.30 14.00 -14.28
CA TRP A 25 -4.92 13.88 -12.88
C TRP A 25 -5.05 12.46 -12.33
N ARG A 26 -6.08 11.69 -12.72
CA ARG A 26 -6.16 10.28 -12.31
C ARG A 26 -4.95 9.49 -12.80
N GLU A 27 -4.62 9.60 -14.08
CA GLU A 27 -3.47 8.90 -14.68
C GLU A 27 -2.13 9.30 -14.01
N ARG A 28 -1.90 10.60 -13.81
CA ARG A 28 -0.67 11.10 -13.16
C ARG A 28 -0.58 10.74 -11.68
N ALA A 29 -1.69 10.75 -10.96
CA ALA A 29 -1.73 10.35 -9.56
C ALA A 29 -1.41 8.85 -9.41
N GLU A 30 -1.94 8.00 -10.30
CA GLU A 30 -1.64 6.57 -10.33
C GLU A 30 -0.17 6.27 -10.64
N GLU A 31 0.43 6.98 -11.59
CA GLU A 31 1.86 6.87 -11.88
C GLU A 31 2.72 7.29 -10.69
N PHE A 32 2.37 8.42 -10.07
CA PHE A 32 3.07 8.90 -8.88
C PHE A 32 2.98 7.90 -7.72
N ALA A 33 1.78 7.39 -7.41
CA ALA A 33 1.59 6.40 -6.35
C ALA A 33 2.45 5.14 -6.58
N ARG A 34 2.52 4.63 -7.82
CA ARG A 34 3.39 3.49 -8.15
C ARG A 34 4.87 3.81 -7.97
N SER A 35 5.31 5.02 -8.34
CA SER A 35 6.72 5.45 -8.17
C SER A 35 7.16 5.56 -6.71
N LEU A 36 6.22 5.60 -5.77
CA LEU A 36 6.51 5.58 -4.34
C LEU A 36 6.83 4.17 -3.85
N LEU A 37 6.29 3.12 -4.48
CA LEU A 37 6.49 1.72 -4.08
C LEU A 37 7.90 1.25 -4.45
N ARG A 38 8.79 1.21 -3.46
CA ARG A 38 10.23 0.99 -3.65
C ARG A 38 10.74 -0.29 -2.99
N GLU A 39 9.98 -0.83 -2.05
CA GLU A 39 10.33 -2.03 -1.29
C GLU A 39 9.29 -3.12 -1.52
N GLU A 40 9.64 -4.38 -1.23
CA GLU A 40 8.72 -5.51 -1.30
C GLU A 40 8.64 -6.24 0.03
N VAL A 41 7.42 -6.62 0.42
CA VAL A 41 7.16 -7.39 1.64
C VAL A 41 6.48 -8.69 1.27
N ARG A 42 6.93 -9.80 1.85
CA ARG A 42 6.31 -11.13 1.69
C ARG A 42 5.41 -11.43 2.88
N LEU A 43 4.16 -11.77 2.60
CA LEU A 43 3.13 -11.98 3.59
C LEU A 43 2.51 -13.37 3.46
N ARG A 44 2.01 -13.87 4.58
CA ARG A 44 0.95 -14.89 4.62
C ARG A 44 -0.29 -14.23 5.17
N LEU A 45 -1.42 -14.46 4.53
CA LEU A 45 -2.67 -13.80 4.89
C LEU A 45 -3.76 -14.81 5.15
N SER A 46 -4.52 -14.62 6.22
CA SER A 46 -5.78 -15.34 6.37
C SER A 46 -6.78 -14.89 5.29
N PRO A 47 -7.89 -15.62 5.08
CA PRO A 47 -9.01 -15.13 4.27
C PRO A 47 -9.52 -13.75 4.67
N ALA A 48 -9.55 -13.44 5.97
CA ALA A 48 -9.99 -12.13 6.45
C ALA A 48 -8.94 -11.05 6.17
N GLY A 49 -7.66 -11.38 6.36
CA GLY A 49 -6.53 -10.51 6.01
C GLY A 49 -6.51 -10.16 4.53
N ALA A 50 -6.68 -11.16 3.65
CA ALA A 50 -6.75 -10.98 2.20
C ALA A 50 -7.89 -10.04 1.78
N ARG A 51 -9.07 -10.14 2.39
CA ARG A 51 -10.19 -9.21 2.12
C ARG A 51 -9.94 -7.78 2.62
N ARG A 52 -9.21 -7.64 3.72
CA ARG A 52 -8.92 -6.34 4.35
C ARG A 52 -7.70 -5.63 3.75
N LEU A 53 -6.76 -6.36 3.16
CA LEU A 53 -5.50 -5.83 2.63
C LEU A 53 -5.71 -4.61 1.71
N PRO A 54 -6.63 -4.63 0.70
CA PRO A 54 -6.81 -3.47 -0.18
C PRO A 54 -7.36 -2.22 0.51
N GLY A 55 -7.95 -2.34 1.71
CA GLY A 55 -8.39 -1.20 2.51
C GLY A 55 -7.33 -0.71 3.50
N ALA A 56 -6.32 -1.52 3.80
CA ALA A 56 -5.23 -1.19 4.71
C ALA A 56 -4.00 -0.62 4.00
N THR A 57 -3.79 -0.98 2.73
CA THR A 57 -2.62 -0.58 1.93
C THR A 57 -3.09 0.07 0.61
N ASP A 58 -2.16 0.31 -0.33
CA ASP A 58 -2.57 0.70 -1.69
C ASP A 58 -3.53 -0.34 -2.28
N PRO A 59 -4.78 0.04 -2.66
CA PRO A 59 -5.80 -0.92 -3.07
C PRO A 59 -5.47 -1.65 -4.36
N ARG A 60 -4.66 -1.05 -5.24
CA ARG A 60 -4.30 -1.65 -6.52
C ARG A 60 -3.17 -2.64 -6.33
N ALA A 61 -2.09 -2.24 -5.68
CA ALA A 61 -0.96 -3.11 -5.38
C ALA A 61 -1.40 -4.34 -4.58
N ALA A 62 -2.31 -4.17 -3.60
CA ALA A 62 -2.88 -5.27 -2.84
C ALA A 62 -3.65 -6.27 -3.72
N ARG A 63 -4.52 -5.79 -4.61
CA ARG A 63 -5.31 -6.65 -5.50
C ARG A 63 -4.42 -7.39 -6.49
N GLU A 64 -3.42 -6.71 -7.06
CA GLU A 64 -2.44 -7.30 -7.97
C GLU A 64 -1.61 -8.40 -7.26
N ALA A 65 -1.11 -8.12 -6.04
CA ALA A 65 -0.37 -9.08 -5.22
C ALA A 65 -1.22 -10.31 -4.85
N LEU A 66 -2.46 -10.11 -4.42
CA LEU A 66 -3.39 -11.19 -4.08
C LEU A 66 -3.73 -12.05 -5.30
N ALA A 67 -3.99 -11.43 -6.45
CA ALA A 67 -4.26 -12.14 -7.70
C ALA A 67 -3.04 -12.96 -8.14
N ALA A 68 -1.83 -12.39 -8.05
CA ALA A 68 -0.57 -13.10 -8.36
C ALA A 68 -0.33 -14.29 -7.41
N ALA A 69 -0.71 -14.16 -6.14
CA ALA A 69 -0.67 -15.26 -5.16
C ALA A 69 -1.84 -16.26 -5.31
N GLY A 70 -2.68 -16.11 -6.34
CA GLY A 70 -3.78 -17.05 -6.62
C GLY A 70 -4.96 -16.95 -5.66
N TRP A 71 -5.12 -15.84 -4.93
CA TRP A 71 -6.25 -15.62 -4.05
C TRP A 71 -7.57 -15.66 -4.82
N ARG A 72 -8.54 -16.38 -4.27
CA ARG A 72 -9.92 -16.45 -4.77
C ARG A 72 -10.85 -16.10 -3.64
N ASP A 73 -11.71 -15.11 -3.86
CA ASP A 73 -12.69 -14.72 -2.86
C ASP A 73 -13.59 -15.91 -2.51
N GLY A 74 -13.85 -16.08 -1.21
CA GLY A 74 -14.52 -17.27 -0.65
C GLY A 74 -13.60 -18.44 -0.26
N SER A 75 -12.29 -18.39 -0.52
CA SER A 75 -11.36 -19.41 0.00
C SER A 75 -11.29 -19.38 1.54
N ALA A 76 -11.30 -20.56 2.15
CA ALA A 76 -11.11 -20.73 3.60
C ALA A 76 -9.62 -20.90 3.99
N ARG A 77 -8.72 -21.07 3.01
CA ARG A 77 -7.29 -21.27 3.25
C ARG A 77 -6.56 -19.95 3.31
N TRP A 78 -5.48 -19.93 4.09
CA TRP A 78 -4.50 -18.86 4.05
C TRP A 78 -3.90 -18.73 2.64
N VAL A 79 -3.59 -17.50 2.27
CA VAL A 79 -2.84 -17.15 1.07
C VAL A 79 -1.38 -17.14 1.45
N GLU A 80 -0.63 -18.01 0.80
CA GLU A 80 0.81 -18.14 0.98
C GLU A 80 1.52 -17.21 -0.02
N ASP A 81 2.72 -16.74 0.35
CA ASP A 81 3.64 -16.02 -0.54
C ASP A 81 3.07 -14.78 -1.26
N VAL A 82 2.29 -13.94 -0.56
CA VAL A 82 1.83 -12.67 -1.11
C VAL A 82 2.98 -11.66 -1.14
N VAL A 83 3.44 -11.27 -2.33
CA VAL A 83 4.47 -10.24 -2.52
C VAL A 83 3.79 -8.88 -2.72
N LEU A 84 3.88 -8.02 -1.71
CA LEU A 84 3.27 -6.70 -1.72
C LEU A 84 4.34 -5.62 -1.90
N PRO A 85 4.28 -4.83 -3.00
CA PRO A 85 5.07 -3.62 -3.12
C PRO A 85 4.59 -2.55 -2.13
N VAL A 86 5.52 -1.91 -1.43
CA VAL A 86 5.24 -0.90 -0.40
C VAL A 86 6.14 0.32 -0.58
N GLU A 87 5.70 1.47 -0.06
CA GLU A 87 6.48 2.71 -0.14
C GLU A 87 7.80 2.63 0.65
N SER A 88 7.72 2.08 1.85
CA SER A 88 8.85 1.84 2.74
C SER A 88 8.46 0.81 3.81
N LEU A 89 9.44 0.25 4.50
CA LEU A 89 9.17 -0.66 5.63
C LEU A 89 8.49 0.03 6.81
N GLU A 90 8.66 1.34 6.97
CA GLU A 90 7.97 2.12 8.01
C GLU A 90 6.46 2.20 7.72
N VAL A 91 6.11 2.61 6.50
CA VAL A 91 4.70 2.66 6.07
C VAL A 91 4.07 1.27 6.10
N ALA A 92 4.80 0.25 5.65
CA ALA A 92 4.34 -1.13 5.69
C ALA A 92 4.05 -1.60 7.12
N TYR A 93 4.91 -1.25 8.09
CA TYR A 93 4.69 -1.58 9.50
C TYR A 93 3.36 -1.01 10.01
N GLU A 94 3.11 0.28 9.80
CA GLU A 94 1.87 0.92 10.27
C GLU A 94 0.61 0.31 9.64
N GLN A 95 0.65 0.10 8.31
CA GLN A 95 -0.47 -0.46 7.56
C GLN A 95 -0.77 -1.92 7.93
N LEU A 96 0.27 -2.76 7.98
CA LEU A 96 0.12 -4.19 8.23
C LEU A 96 -0.20 -4.50 9.69
N LEU A 97 0.25 -3.68 10.64
CA LEU A 97 -0.13 -3.82 12.05
C LEU A 97 -1.65 -3.70 12.25
N GLY A 98 -2.32 -2.87 11.45
CA GLY A 98 -3.78 -2.73 11.47
C GLY A 98 -4.55 -3.98 11.04
N LEU A 99 -3.91 -4.93 10.34
CA LEU A 99 -4.50 -6.23 10.00
C LEU A 99 -4.51 -7.19 11.20
N GLY A 100 -3.68 -6.93 12.22
CA GLY A 100 -3.59 -7.74 13.43
C GLY A 100 -3.15 -9.17 13.12
N PRO A 101 -3.76 -10.20 13.75
CA PRO A 101 -3.34 -11.59 13.59
C PRO A 101 -3.69 -12.19 12.22
N GLU A 102 -4.38 -11.43 11.36
CA GLU A 102 -4.79 -11.89 10.03
C GLU A 102 -3.69 -11.78 8.97
N ALA A 103 -2.54 -11.21 9.33
CA ALA A 103 -1.38 -11.07 8.46
C ALA A 103 -0.09 -11.45 9.19
N GLU A 104 0.69 -12.34 8.59
CA GLU A 104 2.05 -12.67 9.02
C GLU A 104 3.04 -12.08 8.03
N VAL A 105 3.99 -11.27 8.52
CA VAL A 105 5.14 -10.83 7.72
C VAL A 105 6.21 -11.91 7.73
N VAL A 106 6.54 -12.42 6.55
CA VAL A 106 7.59 -13.44 6.33
C VAL A 106 8.94 -12.79 6.06
N ALA A 107 8.96 -11.77 5.21
CA ALA A 107 10.15 -11.01 4.83
C ALA A 107 9.78 -9.56 4.48
N PRO A 108 10.71 -8.58 4.60
CA PRO A 108 12.10 -8.75 5.02
C PRO A 108 12.24 -8.96 6.55
N PRO A 109 13.37 -9.53 7.03
CA PRO A 109 13.55 -9.88 8.44
C PRO A 109 13.42 -8.68 9.39
N GLU A 110 13.85 -7.50 8.96
CA GLU A 110 13.77 -6.25 9.72
C GLU A 110 12.32 -5.89 10.07
N LEU A 111 11.42 -5.98 9.08
CA LEU A 111 10.00 -5.73 9.28
C LEU A 111 9.36 -6.84 10.13
N ARG A 112 9.73 -8.10 9.89
CA ARG A 112 9.25 -9.24 10.67
C ARG A 112 9.61 -9.12 12.15
N ASP A 113 10.83 -8.69 12.46
CA ASP A 113 11.29 -8.51 13.84
C ASP A 113 10.53 -7.37 14.53
N ARG A 114 10.27 -6.27 13.81
CA ARG A 114 9.46 -5.16 14.32
C ARG A 114 8.01 -5.58 14.61
N MET A 115 7.40 -6.37 13.72
CA MET A 115 6.05 -6.93 13.94
C MET A 115 6.04 -7.90 15.13
N ARG A 116 7.08 -8.73 15.30
CA ARG A 116 7.20 -9.63 16.45
C ARG A 116 7.30 -8.85 17.76
N GLU A 117 8.07 -7.77 17.79
CA GLU A 117 8.16 -6.91 18.97
C GLU A 117 6.82 -6.25 19.29
N ALA A 118 6.13 -5.71 18.28
CA ALA A 118 4.80 -5.14 18.44
C ALA A 118 3.80 -6.17 19.00
N ALA A 119 3.79 -7.40 18.47
CA ALA A 119 2.95 -8.48 18.97
C ALA A 119 3.24 -8.82 20.44
N ARG A 120 4.53 -8.88 20.84
CA ARG A 120 4.92 -9.08 22.24
C ARG A 120 4.43 -7.95 23.15
N ARG A 121 4.57 -6.69 22.72
CA ARG A 121 4.08 -5.54 23.47
C ARG A 121 2.55 -5.56 23.60
N MET A 122 1.83 -5.86 22.52
CA MET A 122 0.36 -6.01 22.54
C MET A 122 -0.07 -7.14 23.47
N ALA A 123 0.59 -8.30 23.43
CA ALA A 123 0.33 -9.39 24.37
C ALA A 123 0.54 -8.93 25.82
N GLY A 124 1.63 -8.22 26.13
CA GLY A 124 1.86 -7.66 27.46
C GLY A 124 0.80 -6.65 27.95
N LEU A 125 0.07 -5.99 27.04
CA LEU A 125 -1.03 -5.08 27.40
C LEU A 125 -2.35 -5.81 27.67
N TYR A 126 -2.58 -6.97 27.03
CA TYR A 126 -3.89 -7.65 27.04
C TYR A 126 -3.90 -9.02 27.74
N GLY A 127 -2.75 -9.66 27.98
CA GLY A 127 -2.62 -10.97 28.65
C GLY A 127 -1.97 -12.03 27.79
#